data_AF-A0A9P6JEP7-F1
#
_entry.id   AF-A0A9P6JEP7-F1
#
_cell.length_a   1.000
_cell.length_b   1.000
_cell.length_c   1.000
_cell.angle_alpha   90.00
_cell.angle_beta   90.00
_cell.angle_gamma   90.00
#
_symmetry.space_group_name_H-M   'P 1'
#
loop_
_entity.id
_entity.type
_entity.pdbx_description
1 polymer ?
#
loop_
_entity_poly.entity_id
_entity_poly.type
_entity_poly.pdbx_seq_one_letter_code
_entity_poly.pdbx_strand_id
1 'polypeptide(L)'
;MGWALSYDDGKTWVVIKTLIRSCFRGAKKNANYTVPIPKGAPSGKAVFMWLWNNASGVRELYSNCADIEIQGQADGKLTGVVPLIANYGNDSLPIPEFPTEKQDDKHEAFDKRKEITIVGRKSKASGAKRMRSTEP
;
A
#
# COMPACT_ATOMS: atom_id res chain seq x y z
N MET A 1 -9.74 3.26 2.87
CA MET A 1 -8.95 2.74 1.73
C MET A 1 -7.55 3.30 1.83
N GLY A 2 -6.54 2.50 1.49
CA GLY A 2 -5.14 2.91 1.56
C GLY A 2 -4.37 2.44 0.34
N TRP A 3 -3.26 3.11 0.11
CA TRP A 3 -2.24 2.69 -0.85
C TRP A 3 -0.90 2.66 -0.16
N ALA A 4 -0.14 1.60 -0.37
CA ALA A 4 1.12 1.36 0.30
C ALA A 4 2.20 0.86 -0.66
N LEU A 5 3.45 1.08 -0.28
CA LEU A 5 4.62 0.57 -0.97
C LEU A 5 5.39 -0.39 -0.07
N SER A 6 5.94 -1.43 -0.69
CA SER A 6 6.87 -2.38 -0.10
C SER A 6 8.13 -2.45 -0.96
N TYR A 7 9.30 -2.49 -0.34
CA TYR A 7 10.60 -2.68 -1.03
C TYR A 7 11.29 -4.00 -0.65
N ASP A 8 10.57 -4.90 0.02
CA ASP A 8 11.07 -6.17 0.53
C ASP A 8 10.14 -7.35 0.23
N ASP A 9 9.53 -7.32 -0.95
CA ASP A 9 8.68 -8.39 -1.49
C ASP A 9 7.41 -8.64 -0.65
N GLY A 10 6.85 -7.58 -0.07
CA GLY A 10 5.57 -7.57 0.61
C GLY A 10 5.65 -7.84 2.11
N LYS A 11 6.86 -7.84 2.70
CA LYS A 11 7.05 -8.12 4.13
C LYS A 11 6.76 -6.89 4.99
N THR A 12 7.15 -5.71 4.51
CA THR A 12 6.88 -4.44 5.18
C THR A 12 6.22 -3.44 4.23
N TRP A 13 5.30 -2.64 4.78
CA TRP A 13 4.46 -1.74 4.01
C TRP A 13 4.44 -0.36 4.62
N VAL A 14 4.67 0.66 3.81
CA VAL A 14 4.47 2.06 4.19
C VAL A 14 3.30 2.63 3.42
N VAL A 15 2.29 3.13 4.12
CA VAL A 15 1.15 3.81 3.51
C VAL A 15 1.61 5.15 2.94
N ILE A 16 1.34 5.36 1.65
CA ILE A 16 1.67 6.59 0.92
C ILE A 16 0.44 7.48 0.68
N LYS A 17 -0.78 6.91 0.80
CA LYS A 17 -2.02 7.67 0.76
C LYS A 17 -3.10 6.92 1.55
N THR A 18 -3.88 7.66 2.33
CA THR A 18 -5.09 7.15 2.99
C THR A 18 -6.29 7.96 2.48
N LEU A 19 -7.38 7.28 2.15
CA LEU A 19 -8.69 7.88 1.96
C LEU A 19 -9.62 7.33 3.03
N ILE A 20 -10.19 8.22 3.83
CA ILE A 20 -11.07 7.89 4.95
C ILE A 20 -12.49 8.26 4.56
N ARG A 21 -13.45 7.36 4.85
CA ARG A 21 -14.90 7.47 4.60
C ARG A 21 -15.38 7.60 3.15
N SER A 22 -14.72 8.37 2.31
CA SER A 22 -15.17 8.68 0.94
C SER A 22 -14.76 7.64 -0.11
N CYS A 23 -14.37 6.45 0.34
CA CYS A 23 -13.94 5.37 -0.55
C CYS A 23 -15.15 4.85 -1.33
N PHE A 24 -15.13 5.00 -2.66
CA PHE A 24 -16.22 4.63 -3.57
C PHE A 24 -17.58 5.28 -3.32
N ARG A 25 -17.71 6.21 -2.36
CA ARG A 25 -18.95 6.96 -2.16
C ARG A 25 -19.24 7.81 -3.39
N GLY A 26 -20.32 7.49 -4.10
CA GLY A 26 -20.68 8.15 -5.35
C GLY A 26 -19.73 7.87 -6.51
N ALA A 27 -18.89 6.84 -6.42
CA ALA A 27 -17.99 6.48 -7.51
C ALA A 27 -18.80 6.01 -8.73
N LYS A 28 -18.48 6.60 -9.88
CA LYS A 28 -18.96 6.13 -11.18
C LYS A 28 -18.19 4.88 -11.60
N LYS A 29 -18.74 4.13 -12.56
CA LYS A 29 -17.99 3.10 -13.28
C LYS A 29 -16.68 3.71 -13.79
N ASN A 30 -15.54 3.08 -13.48
CA ASN A 30 -14.18 3.53 -13.79
C ASN A 30 -13.68 4.76 -13.01
N ALA A 31 -14.06 4.90 -11.74
CA ALA A 31 -13.48 5.92 -10.87
C ALA A 31 -11.95 5.78 -10.77
N ASN A 32 -11.23 6.89 -10.96
CA ASN A 32 -9.77 6.95 -10.88
C ASN A 32 -9.32 7.65 -9.60
N TYR A 33 -8.22 7.18 -9.01
CA TYR A 33 -7.59 7.80 -7.84
C TYR A 33 -6.14 8.13 -8.15
N THR A 34 -5.75 9.40 -8.02
CA THR A 34 -4.35 9.80 -8.13
C THR A 34 -3.61 9.47 -6.84
N VAL A 35 -2.57 8.64 -6.92
CA VAL A 35 -1.73 8.27 -5.79
C VAL A 35 -0.30 8.76 -6.07
N PRO A 36 0.08 9.95 -5.55
CA PRO A 36 1.42 10.47 -5.80
C PRO A 36 2.46 9.64 -5.05
N ILE A 37 3.55 9.30 -5.73
CA ILE A 37 4.72 8.70 -5.09
C ILE A 37 5.44 9.79 -4.30
N PRO A 38 5.73 9.58 -2.99
CA PRO A 38 6.44 10.57 -2.19
C PRO A 38 7.84 10.86 -2.75
N LYS A 39 8.26 12.13 -2.73
CA LYS A 39 9.57 12.56 -3.29
C LYS A 39 10.78 11.84 -2.67
N GLY A 40 10.67 11.42 -1.41
CA GLY A 40 11.72 10.67 -0.70
C GLY A 40 11.77 9.18 -1.03
N ALA A 41 10.82 8.66 -1.81
CA ALA A 41 10.74 7.24 -2.13
C ALA A 41 12.05 6.76 -2.79
N PRO A 42 12.61 5.62 -2.34
CA PRO A 42 13.79 5.07 -2.97
C PRO A 42 13.54 4.54 -4.38
N SER A 43 14.57 4.60 -5.22
CA SER A 43 14.54 3.97 -6.54
C SER A 43 14.56 2.44 -6.45
N GLY A 44 13.93 1.78 -7.42
CA GLY A 44 14.04 0.34 -7.65
C GLY A 44 12.72 -0.41 -7.63
N LYS A 45 12.81 -1.74 -7.64
CA LYS A 45 11.65 -2.64 -7.59
C LYS A 45 10.90 -2.47 -6.28
N ALA A 46 9.59 -2.31 -6.38
CA ALA A 46 8.69 -2.21 -5.25
C ALA A 46 7.39 -2.96 -5.56
N VAL A 47 6.65 -3.31 -4.52
CA VAL A 47 5.27 -3.79 -4.63
C VAL A 47 4.36 -2.66 -4.22
N PHE A 48 3.39 -2.33 -5.07
CA PHE A 48 2.31 -1.40 -4.78
C PHE A 48 1.09 -2.18 -4.33
N MET A 49 0.50 -1.79 -3.20
CA MET A 49 -0.74 -2.38 -2.69
C MET A 49 -1.82 -1.32 -2.63
N TRP A 50 -3.01 -1.70 -3.09
CA TRP A 50 -4.26 -1.04 -2.75
C TRP A 50 -5.03 -1.91 -1.77
N LEU A 51 -5.60 -1.31 -0.72
CA LEU A 51 -6.46 -2.00 0.22
C LEU A 51 -7.71 -1.20 0.62
N TRP A 52 -8.80 -1.90 0.94
CA TRP A 52 -10.06 -1.31 1.36
C TRP A 52 -10.79 -2.16 2.41
N ASN A 53 -10.92 -1.59 3.62
CA ASN A 53 -11.88 -2.05 4.62
C ASN A 53 -13.26 -1.48 4.27
N ASN A 54 -14.22 -2.35 3.94
CA ASN A 54 -15.53 -1.92 3.42
C ASN A 54 -16.46 -1.36 4.52
N ALA A 55 -17.26 -0.36 4.18
CA ALA A 55 -18.15 0.30 5.14
C ALA A 55 -19.45 -0.48 5.44
N SER A 56 -19.95 -1.27 4.48
CA SER A 56 -21.26 -1.93 4.55
C SER A 56 -21.25 -3.28 3.83
N GLY A 57 -22.11 -4.20 4.23
CA GLY A 57 -22.16 -5.59 3.73
C GLY A 57 -21.36 -6.56 4.61
N VAL A 58 -20.92 -7.67 4.04
CA VAL A 58 -20.05 -8.62 4.78
C VAL A 58 -18.76 -7.92 5.20
N ARG A 59 -18.27 -8.15 6.42
CA ARG A 59 -17.08 -7.49 6.95
C ARG A 59 -15.84 -8.08 6.25
N GLU A 60 -15.28 -7.32 5.32
CA GLU A 60 -14.25 -7.82 4.41
C GLU A 60 -13.12 -6.80 4.21
N LEU A 61 -11.93 -7.34 3.94
CA LEU A 61 -10.80 -6.60 3.43
C LEU A 61 -10.60 -6.94 1.95
N TYR A 62 -10.66 -5.94 1.10
CA TYR A 62 -10.27 -6.05 -0.30
C TYR A 62 -8.82 -5.60 -0.45
N SER A 63 -8.01 -6.34 -1.21
CA SER A 63 -6.63 -5.97 -1.50
C SER A 63 -6.20 -6.44 -2.89
N ASN A 64 -5.39 -5.64 -3.58
CA ASN A 64 -4.69 -6.04 -4.79
C ASN A 64 -3.27 -5.47 -4.79
N CYS A 65 -2.33 -6.26 -5.32
CA CYS A 65 -0.92 -5.89 -5.43
C CYS A 65 -0.49 -5.77 -6.90
N ALA A 66 0.51 -4.94 -7.15
CA ALA A 66 1.16 -4.83 -8.45
C ALA A 66 2.67 -4.64 -8.26
N ASP A 67 3.47 -5.39 -9.03
CA ASP A 67 4.90 -5.17 -9.11
C ASP A 67 5.17 -3.91 -9.94
N ILE A 68 5.99 -3.02 -9.41
CA ILE A 68 6.33 -1.73 -10.04
C ILE A 68 7.82 -1.43 -9.90
N GLU A 69 8.29 -0.47 -10.69
CA GLU A 69 9.61 0.12 -10.55
C GLU A 69 9.47 1.62 -10.26
N ILE A 70 9.99 2.05 -9.11
CA ILE A 70 9.97 3.46 -8.70
C ILE A 70 11.22 4.15 -9.23
N GLN A 71 11.02 5.23 -9.97
CA GLN A 71 12.06 6.19 -10.34
C GLN A 71 12.14 7.28 -9.25
N GLY A 72 12.93 7.02 -8.21
CA GLY A 72 13.02 7.83 -7.01
C GLY A 72 14.43 8.32 -6.71
N GLN A 73 14.77 8.38 -5.42
CA GLN A 73 16.10 8.76 -4.94
C GLN A 73 16.98 7.52 -4.73
N ALA A 74 18.27 7.58 -5.10
CA ALA A 74 19.20 6.45 -4.94
C ALA A 74 19.36 6.02 -3.48
N ASP A 75 19.48 6.99 -2.56
CA ASP A 75 19.53 6.79 -1.11
C ASP A 75 18.21 7.20 -0.43
N GLY A 76 17.09 7.02 -1.16
CA GLY A 76 15.76 7.40 -0.68
C GLY A 76 15.33 6.66 0.58
N LYS A 77 14.48 7.32 1.35
CA LYS A 77 13.86 6.81 2.57
C LYS A 77 12.39 7.15 2.55
N LEU A 78 11.57 6.16 2.87
CA LEU A 78 10.14 6.32 2.98
C LEU A 78 9.72 6.04 4.42
N THR A 79 9.34 7.11 5.13
CA THR A 79 8.77 7.05 6.47
C THR A 79 7.28 7.28 6.40
N GLY A 80 6.52 6.51 7.17
CA GLY A 80 5.08 6.62 7.28
C GLY A 80 4.55 5.61 8.27
N VAL A 81 3.33 5.14 8.06
CA VAL A 81 2.69 4.16 8.95
C VAL A 81 2.36 2.88 8.21
N VAL A 82 2.25 1.78 8.94
CA VAL A 82 1.77 0.49 8.41
C VAL A 82 0.31 0.60 7.95
N PRO A 83 -0.17 -0.24 7.00
CA PRO A 83 -1.58 -0.28 6.63
C PRO A 83 -2.46 -0.80 7.78
N LEU A 84 -3.70 -0.32 7.87
CA LEU A 84 -4.70 -0.88 8.78
C LEU A 84 -5.36 -2.10 8.12
N ILE A 85 -5.03 -3.28 8.61
CA ILE A 85 -5.66 -4.56 8.25
C ILE A 85 -6.76 -4.82 9.27
N ALA A 86 -8.02 -4.79 8.82
CA ALA A 86 -9.18 -5.05 9.65
C ALA A 86 -10.08 -6.09 8.99
N ASN A 87 -10.90 -6.78 9.77
CA ASN A 87 -11.86 -7.78 9.28
C ASN A 87 -11.24 -8.86 8.36
N TYR A 88 -9.99 -9.25 8.62
CA TYR A 88 -9.27 -10.29 7.89
C TYR A 88 -8.54 -11.22 8.87
N GLY A 89 -9.05 -12.44 9.00
CA GLY A 89 -8.55 -13.41 9.98
C GLY A 89 -8.89 -13.04 11.43
N ASN A 90 -8.61 -13.97 12.35
CA ASN A 90 -9.08 -13.90 13.73
C ASN A 90 -8.37 -12.81 14.57
N ASP A 91 -7.15 -12.42 14.20
CA ASP A 91 -6.32 -11.50 14.98
C ASP A 91 -6.43 -10.04 14.52
N SER A 92 -7.17 -9.79 13.45
CA SER A 92 -7.37 -8.43 12.93
C SER A 92 -8.40 -7.66 13.74
N LEU A 93 -8.31 -6.33 13.71
CA LEU A 93 -9.29 -5.46 14.35
C LEU A 93 -10.69 -5.68 13.73
N PRO A 94 -11.71 -6.07 14.51
CA PRO A 94 -13.08 -6.07 14.03
C PRO A 94 -13.59 -4.64 13.93
N ILE A 95 -13.96 -4.23 12.72
CA ILE A 95 -14.64 -2.96 12.46
C ILE A 95 -16.08 -3.26 12.05
N PRO A 96 -17.10 -2.76 12.78
CA PRO A 96 -18.51 -2.99 12.45
C PRO A 96 -18.91 -2.30 11.14
N GLU A 97 -20.19 -2.36 10.76
CA GLU A 97 -20.68 -1.54 9.66
C GLU A 97 -20.73 -0.05 10.03
N PHE A 98 -20.35 0.81 9.10
CA PHE A 98 -20.39 2.27 9.23
C PHE A 98 -20.89 2.95 7.93
N PRO A 99 -22.11 2.64 7.45
CA PRO A 99 -22.64 3.22 6.21
C PRO A 99 -22.74 4.75 6.26
N THR A 100 -23.04 5.31 7.43
CA THR A 100 -23.28 6.75 7.63
C THR A 100 -22.26 7.36 8.57
N GLU A 101 -22.28 8.69 8.69
CA GLU A 101 -21.32 9.40 9.52
C GLU A 101 -21.53 9.26 11.03
N LYS A 102 -22.69 8.72 11.44
CA LYS A 102 -23.08 8.58 12.84
C LYS A 102 -22.52 7.33 13.51
N GLN A 103 -22.04 6.37 12.72
CA GLN A 103 -21.44 5.15 13.24
C GLN A 103 -19.94 5.32 13.48
N ASP A 104 -19.43 4.63 14.50
CA ASP A 104 -18.01 4.50 14.77
C ASP A 104 -17.36 3.63 13.69
N ASP A 105 -16.55 4.27 12.84
CA ASP A 105 -15.76 3.63 11.79
C ASP A 105 -14.36 3.20 12.29
N LYS A 106 -14.15 3.23 13.61
CA LYS A 106 -12.87 2.99 14.27
C LYS A 106 -11.76 3.87 13.70
N HIS A 107 -12.08 5.12 13.37
CA HIS A 107 -11.11 6.10 12.83
C HIS A 107 -9.82 6.16 13.64
N GLU A 108 -9.92 6.15 14.97
CA GLU A 108 -8.77 6.14 15.90
C GLU A 108 -7.76 5.01 15.66
N ALA A 109 -8.18 3.89 15.07
CA ALA A 109 -7.27 2.80 14.72
C ALA A 109 -6.31 3.20 13.58
N PHE A 110 -6.69 4.15 12.72
CA PHE A 110 -5.78 4.73 11.74
C PHE A 110 -4.70 5.61 12.40
N ASP A 111 -5.03 6.29 13.49
CA ASP A 111 -4.05 7.14 14.20
C ASP A 111 -3.07 6.30 15.02
N LYS A 112 -3.51 5.14 15.51
CA LYS A 112 -2.69 4.19 16.29
C LYS A 112 -1.79 3.29 15.43
N ARG A 113 -1.75 3.48 14.10
CA ARG A 113 -0.89 2.67 13.21
C ARG A 113 0.57 2.92 13.53
N LYS A 114 1.33 1.83 13.65
CA LYS A 114 2.76 1.89 13.94
C LYS A 114 3.50 2.65 12.84
N GLU A 115 4.38 3.55 13.24
CA GLU A 115 5.34 4.17 12.33
C GLU A 115 6.33 3.12 11.82
N ILE A 116 6.77 3.30 10.59
CA ILE A 116 7.76 2.47 9.93
C ILE A 116 8.57 3.33 8.96
N THR A 117 9.86 3.01 8.85
CA THR A 117 10.75 3.61 7.86
C THR A 117 11.39 2.52 7.03
N ILE A 118 11.30 2.65 5.71
CA ILE A 118 12.01 1.81 4.74
C ILE A 118 13.11 2.62 4.08
N VAL A 119 14.30 2.02 3.97
CA VAL A 119 15.44 2.60 3.25
C VAL A 119 15.63 1.82 1.96
N GLY A 120 15.89 2.52 0.86
CA GLY A 120 16.18 1.88 -0.43
C GLY A 120 17.35 0.91 -0.33
N ARG A 121 17.21 -0.27 -0.92
CA ARG A 121 18.37 -1.15 -1.10
C ARG A 121 19.28 -0.51 -2.13
N LYS A 122 20.53 -0.26 -1.77
CA LYS A 122 21.56 0.10 -2.76
C LYS A 122 21.54 -0.97 -3.84
N SER A 123 21.33 -0.56 -5.10
CA SER A 123 21.45 -1.46 -6.24
C SER A 123 22.87 -2.05 -6.20
N LYS A 124 23.00 -3.34 -5.85
CA LYS A 124 24.22 -4.07 -6.18
C LYS A 124 24.31 -4.03 -7.70
N ALA A 125 25.38 -3.46 -8.24
CA ALA A 125 25.63 -3.49 -9.68
C ALA A 125 25.55 -4.94 -10.15
N SER A 126 24.47 -5.29 -10.84
CA SER A 126 24.35 -6.59 -11.47
C SER A 126 25.35 -6.61 -12.62
N GLY A 127 26.45 -7.34 -12.45
CA GLY A 127 27.35 -7.65 -13.56
C GLY A 127 26.54 -8.33 -14.65
N ALA A 128 26.25 -7.59 -15.73
CA ALA A 128 25.56 -8.11 -16.88
C ALA A 128 26.45 -9.15 -17.56
N LYS A 129 26.24 -10.44 -17.26
CA LYS A 129 26.82 -11.51 -18.05
C LYS A 129 26.02 -11.59 -19.34
N ARG A 130 26.54 -10.99 -20.43
CA ARG A 130 25.99 -11.11 -21.79
C ARG A 130 25.78 -12.60 -22.10
N MET A 131 24.52 -13.00 -22.22
CA MET A 131 24.14 -14.29 -22.77
C MET A 131 24.40 -14.22 -24.27
N ARG A 132 25.46 -14.89 -24.75
CA ARG A 132 25.67 -15.11 -26.18
C ARG A 132 24.78 -16.28 -26.60
N SER A 133 23.89 -16.03 -27.54
CA SER A 133 23.16 -17.09 -28.25
C SER A 133 24.16 -17.88 -29.07
N THR A 134 24.30 -19.16 -28.75
CA THR A 134 24.81 -20.16 -29.68
C THR A 134 23.62 -20.99 -30.10
N GLU A 135 23.12 -20.75 -31.30
CA GLU A 135 22.18 -21.67 -31.97
C GLU A 135 22.97 -22.84 -32.56
N PRO A 136 22.38 -24.06 -32.61
CA PRO A 136 22.88 -25.16 -33.42
C PRO A 136 22.51 -25.01 -34.91
#